data_AF-A0A520EJI4-F1
#
_entry.id   AF-A0A520EJI4-F1
#
_cell.length_a   1.000
_cell.length_b   1.000
_cell.length_c   1.000
_cell.angle_alpha   90.00
_cell.angle_beta   90.00
_cell.angle_gamma   90.00
#
_symmetry.space_group_name_H-M   'P 1'
#
loop_
_entity.id
_entity.type
_entity.pdbx_description
1 polymer ?
#
loop_
_entity_poly.entity_id
_entity_poly.type
_entity_poly.pdbx_seq_one_letter_code
_entity_poly.pdbx_strand_id
1 'polypeptide(L)'
;MTSIATRPESITDRWADITPLRKGPKARISASIARKIFFKVAERYDISVSTDGSPADLVLHRPEEFFNRLGNNGLIGFGESYMTGAWDAEDLGGVLTTLCAEIGDLVPKWMQSLRATYVSRPPKLQRNSEKNTRKNIAHHYDLSNDLFAAFLDPTMSYSSALFDTDSVSTAADVPVVTFEAPVPGSPLEEAQGRKIESILDAAGVTAGSRVLEIGT
;
A
#
# COMPACT_ATOMS: atom_id res chain seq x y z
N MET A 1 -8.61 19.06 -17.60
CA MET A 1 -8.35 18.98 -16.16
C MET A 1 -9.63 18.51 -15.48
N THR A 2 -9.78 17.20 -15.37
CA THR A 2 -10.96 16.59 -14.75
C THR A 2 -10.76 16.70 -13.24
N SER A 3 -11.53 17.58 -12.60
CA SER A 3 -11.61 17.68 -11.14
C SER A 3 -11.93 16.28 -10.59
N ILE A 4 -11.00 15.71 -9.82
CA ILE A 4 -11.27 14.51 -9.03
C ILE A 4 -12.40 14.91 -8.07
N ALA A 5 -13.52 14.21 -8.21
CA ALA A 5 -14.76 14.50 -7.51
C ALA A 5 -14.51 14.68 -6.00
N THR A 6 -15.10 15.72 -5.44
CA THR A 6 -15.16 15.95 -4.00
C THR A 6 -15.70 14.70 -3.30
N ARG A 7 -14.90 14.20 -2.36
CA ARG A 7 -15.18 13.00 -1.58
C ARG A 7 -16.49 13.18 -0.80
N PRO A 8 -17.40 12.20 -0.78
CA PRO A 8 -18.66 12.34 -0.04
C PRO A 8 -18.39 12.46 1.47
N GLU A 9 -19.07 13.42 2.12
CA GLU A 9 -18.87 13.83 3.52
C GLU A 9 -19.18 12.74 4.57
N SER A 10 -19.82 11.64 4.17
CA SER A 10 -20.24 10.55 5.06
C SER A 10 -20.06 9.20 4.37
N ILE A 11 -19.01 8.48 4.78
CA ILE A 11 -18.59 7.17 4.26
C ILE A 11 -18.91 6.03 5.25
N THR A 12 -19.53 6.33 6.41
CA THR A 12 -19.75 5.36 7.49
C THR A 12 -20.55 4.13 7.08
N ASP A 13 -21.45 4.25 6.09
CA ASP A 13 -22.26 3.11 5.60
C ASP A 13 -21.61 2.35 4.44
N ARG A 14 -20.54 2.85 3.84
CA ARG A 14 -19.88 2.19 2.68
C ARG A 14 -18.96 1.05 3.07
N TRP A 15 -18.55 0.97 4.34
CA TRP A 15 -17.56 -0.01 4.79
C TRP A 15 -18.00 -0.68 6.09
N ALA A 16 -18.99 -1.57 5.97
CA ALA A 16 -19.53 -2.32 7.10
C ALA A 16 -18.46 -3.15 7.86
N ASP A 17 -17.37 -3.51 7.20
CA ASP A 17 -16.29 -4.35 7.75
C ASP A 17 -15.16 -3.57 8.42
N ILE A 18 -15.22 -2.23 8.49
CA ILE A 18 -14.18 -1.44 9.16
C ILE A 18 -14.19 -1.69 10.67
N THR A 19 -13.00 -1.86 11.25
CA THR A 19 -12.85 -2.08 12.69
C THR A 19 -13.51 -0.94 13.48
N PRO A 20 -14.40 -1.23 14.45
CA PRO A 20 -15.01 -0.19 15.27
C PRO A 20 -13.98 0.46 16.19
N LEU A 21 -14.21 1.73 16.52
CA LEU A 21 -13.31 2.48 17.41
C LEU A 21 -13.23 1.85 18.79
N ARG A 22 -11.99 1.69 19.28
CA ARG A 22 -11.77 1.13 20.61
C ARG A 22 -12.06 2.18 21.67
N LYS A 23 -12.85 1.79 22.67
CA LYS A 23 -13.21 2.64 23.81
C LYS A 23 -12.37 2.29 25.05
N GLY A 24 -12.27 3.24 25.98
CA GLY A 24 -11.68 3.03 27.30
C GLY A 24 -10.26 3.61 27.48
N PRO A 25 -9.70 3.50 28.69
CA PRO A 25 -8.46 4.19 29.06
C PRO A 25 -7.25 3.78 28.22
N LYS A 26 -7.12 2.49 27.91
CA LYS A 26 -6.01 1.97 27.10
C LYS A 26 -6.00 2.57 25.69
N ALA A 27 -7.17 2.70 25.06
CA ALA A 27 -7.29 3.29 23.72
C ALA A 27 -6.96 4.78 23.71
N ARG A 28 -7.29 5.52 24.77
CA ARG A 28 -6.93 6.94 24.91
C ARG A 28 -5.43 7.14 25.09
N ILE A 29 -4.80 6.28 25.90
CA ILE A 29 -3.35 6.29 26.11
C ILE A 29 -2.64 5.98 24.79
N SER A 30 -3.06 4.93 24.09
CA SER A 30 -2.43 4.51 22.85
C SER A 30 -2.61 5.53 21.73
N ALA A 31 -3.79 6.16 21.62
CA ALA A 31 -4.02 7.28 20.71
C ALA A 31 -3.11 8.48 21.02
N SER A 32 -2.90 8.80 22.31
CA SER A 32 -2.01 9.90 22.72
C SER A 32 -0.55 9.61 22.37
N ILE A 33 -0.11 8.35 22.51
CA ILE A 33 1.24 7.92 22.10
C ILE A 33 1.36 8.00 20.57
N ALA A 34 0.37 7.48 19.84
CA ALA A 34 0.34 7.52 18.39
C ALA A 34 0.41 8.94 17.85
N ARG A 35 -0.34 9.89 18.45
CA ARG A 35 -0.25 11.31 18.11
C ARG A 35 1.15 11.87 18.24
N LYS A 36 1.84 11.61 19.35
CA LYS A 36 3.22 12.09 19.57
C LYS A 36 4.20 11.51 18.56
N ILE A 37 4.10 10.21 18.29
CA ILE A 37 4.97 9.55 17.32
C ILE A 37 4.70 10.08 15.91
N PHE A 38 3.42 10.18 15.53
CA PHE A 38 3.00 10.65 14.22
C PHE A 38 3.56 12.04 13.89
N PHE A 39 3.38 13.03 14.77
CA PHE A 39 3.91 14.36 14.51
C PHE A 39 5.44 14.40 14.50
N LYS A 40 6.11 13.57 15.31
CA LYS A 40 7.57 13.45 15.27
C LYS A 40 8.08 12.82 13.96
N VAL A 41 7.33 11.88 13.41
CA VAL A 41 7.61 11.26 12.11
C VAL A 41 7.38 12.28 11.00
N ALA A 42 6.24 12.97 11.03
CA ALA A 42 5.90 14.01 10.05
C ALA A 42 6.98 15.10 10.02
N GLU A 43 7.41 15.60 11.19
CA GLU A 43 8.52 16.56 11.32
C GLU A 43 9.84 16.01 10.79
N ARG A 44 10.17 14.75 11.10
CA ARG A 44 11.42 14.12 10.66
C ARG A 44 11.51 14.02 9.13
N TYR A 45 10.39 13.75 8.47
CA TYR A 45 10.33 13.50 7.03
C TYR A 45 9.73 14.67 6.24
N ASP A 46 9.66 15.85 6.86
CA ASP A 46 9.16 17.09 6.26
C ASP A 46 7.76 16.95 5.62
N ILE A 47 6.89 16.17 6.28
CA ILE A 47 5.49 16.00 5.88
C ILE A 47 4.68 17.05 6.64
N SER A 48 4.14 18.02 5.91
CA SER A 48 3.23 19.02 6.47
C SER A 48 1.89 18.38 6.83
N VAL A 49 1.38 18.69 8.02
CA VAL A 49 0.11 18.15 8.53
C VAL A 49 -0.81 19.28 8.96
N SER A 50 -2.03 19.31 8.43
CA SER A 50 -3.10 20.20 8.90
C SER A 50 -4.13 19.44 9.73
N THR A 51 -4.67 20.11 10.76
CA THR A 51 -5.86 19.66 11.51
C THR A 51 -7.04 20.64 11.39
N ASP A 52 -6.85 21.74 10.69
CA ASP A 52 -7.79 22.85 10.54
C ASP A 52 -8.30 23.03 9.10
N GLY A 53 -7.86 22.15 8.19
CA GLY A 53 -8.23 22.19 6.77
C GLY A 53 -7.34 23.09 5.92
N SER A 54 -6.30 23.69 6.49
CA SER A 54 -5.26 24.39 5.72
C SER A 54 -4.54 23.45 4.75
N PRO A 55 -4.07 23.93 3.58
CA PRO A 55 -3.28 23.14 2.64
C PRO A 55 -2.05 22.52 3.33
N ALA A 56 -1.89 21.21 3.17
CA ALA A 56 -0.80 20.42 3.72
C ALA A 56 -0.70 19.11 2.92
N ASP A 57 0.44 18.42 3.02
CA ASP A 57 0.63 17.10 2.41
C ASP A 57 -0.39 16.09 2.95
N LEU A 58 -0.73 16.22 4.25
CA LEU A 58 -1.72 15.38 4.92
C LEU A 58 -2.70 16.24 5.73
N VAL A 59 -4.00 16.09 5.47
CA VAL A 59 -5.07 16.82 6.16
C VAL A 59 -5.87 15.88 7.05
N LEU A 60 -5.95 16.18 8.35
CA LEU A 60 -6.68 15.42 9.36
C LEU A 60 -8.07 16.03 9.62
N HIS A 61 -9.09 15.49 8.94
CA HIS A 61 -10.49 15.91 9.13
C HIS A 61 -11.08 15.47 10.47
N ARG A 62 -10.71 14.28 10.94
CA ARG A 62 -11.18 13.71 12.22
C ARG A 62 -10.00 13.16 13.03
N PRO A 63 -9.20 14.04 13.67
CA PRO A 63 -7.97 13.64 14.37
C PRO A 63 -8.20 12.61 15.47
N GLU A 64 -9.32 12.69 16.20
CA GLU A 64 -9.61 11.73 17.27
C GLU A 64 -9.83 10.30 16.72
N GLU A 65 -10.54 10.18 15.61
CA GLU A 65 -10.74 8.90 14.93
C GLU A 65 -9.40 8.37 14.39
N PHE A 66 -8.65 9.22 13.69
CA PHE A 66 -7.34 8.89 13.12
C PHE A 66 -6.39 8.33 14.18
N PHE A 67 -6.19 9.05 15.29
CA PHE A 67 -5.27 8.60 16.34
C PHE A 67 -5.82 7.41 17.13
N ASN A 68 -7.14 7.26 17.26
CA ASN A 68 -7.72 6.04 17.83
C ASN A 68 -7.37 4.82 16.97
N ARG A 69 -7.58 4.89 15.65
CA ARG A 69 -7.28 3.79 14.72
C ARG A 69 -5.78 3.51 14.65
N LEU A 70 -4.97 4.54 14.39
CA LEU A 70 -3.51 4.41 14.32
C LEU A 70 -2.94 3.81 15.61
N GLY A 71 -3.39 4.32 16.76
CA GLY A 71 -2.96 3.88 18.08
C GLY A 71 -3.59 2.57 18.56
N ASN A 72 -4.51 1.93 17.84
CA ASN A 72 -5.03 0.60 18.20
C ASN A 72 -4.77 -0.50 17.15
N ASN A 73 -4.52 -0.10 15.90
CA ASN A 73 -4.41 -1.00 14.75
C ASN A 73 -3.18 -0.71 13.86
N GLY A 74 -2.35 0.29 14.19
CA GLY A 74 -1.12 0.57 13.46
C GLY A 74 -1.37 0.91 11.99
N LEU A 75 -0.62 0.28 11.07
CA LEU A 75 -0.76 0.47 9.62
C LEU A 75 -2.17 0.15 9.10
N ILE A 76 -2.84 -0.86 9.68
CA ILE A 76 -4.25 -1.16 9.33
C ILE A 76 -5.13 0.02 9.73
N GLY A 77 -4.92 0.56 10.93
CA GLY A 77 -5.67 1.72 11.40
C GLY A 77 -5.42 2.98 10.57
N PHE A 78 -4.19 3.17 10.09
CA PHE A 78 -3.84 4.25 9.16
C PHE A 78 -4.65 4.12 7.85
N GLY A 79 -4.67 2.95 7.23
CA GLY A 79 -5.47 2.68 6.03
C GLY A 79 -6.98 2.79 6.26
N GLU A 80 -7.52 2.18 7.32
CA GLU A 80 -8.95 2.29 7.66
C GLU A 80 -9.36 3.75 7.90
N SER A 81 -8.51 4.54 8.55
CA SER A 81 -8.77 5.97 8.77
C SER A 81 -8.75 6.77 7.47
N TYR A 82 -7.95 6.34 6.47
CA TYR A 82 -8.06 6.89 5.13
C TYR A 82 -9.39 6.48 4.52
N MET A 83 -9.78 5.20 4.57
CA MET A 83 -11.04 4.70 4.00
C MET A 83 -12.28 5.41 4.56
N THR A 84 -12.33 5.67 5.87
CA THR A 84 -13.43 6.42 6.47
C THR A 84 -13.44 7.90 6.12
N GLY A 85 -12.34 8.45 5.61
CA GLY A 85 -12.16 9.88 5.38
C GLY A 85 -11.82 10.65 6.66
N ALA A 86 -11.18 10.00 7.64
CA ALA A 86 -10.65 10.69 8.82
C ALA A 86 -9.42 11.54 8.48
N TRP A 87 -8.75 11.21 7.37
CA TRP A 87 -7.69 12.01 6.75
C TRP A 87 -7.65 11.77 5.23
N ASP A 88 -7.02 12.69 4.52
CA ASP A 88 -6.64 12.58 3.11
C ASP A 88 -5.34 13.34 2.81
N ALA A 89 -4.91 13.26 1.55
CA ALA A 89 -3.72 13.89 1.02
C ALA A 89 -4.01 14.31 -0.43
N GLU A 90 -3.48 15.45 -0.86
CA GLU A 90 -3.58 15.89 -2.26
C GLU A 90 -2.76 14.97 -3.17
N ASP A 91 -1.52 14.66 -2.78
CA ASP A 91 -0.68 13.63 -3.40
C ASP A 91 -0.50 12.43 -2.45
N LEU A 92 -1.51 11.55 -2.45
CA LEU A 92 -1.45 10.31 -1.66
C LEU A 92 -0.24 9.45 -2.03
N GLY A 93 0.15 9.41 -3.32
CA GLY A 93 1.29 8.63 -3.79
C GLY A 93 2.61 9.14 -3.24
N GLY A 94 2.81 10.46 -3.26
CA GLY A 94 3.97 11.14 -2.67
C GLY A 94 4.08 10.90 -1.17
N VAL A 95 3.00 11.11 -0.41
CA VAL A 95 2.98 10.89 1.04
C VAL A 95 3.33 9.44 1.39
N LEU A 96 2.71 8.47 0.70
CA LEU A 96 2.98 7.06 0.95
C LEU A 96 4.40 6.67 0.55
N THR A 97 4.94 7.21 -0.55
CA THR A 97 6.33 6.98 -0.97
C THR A 97 7.32 7.43 0.10
N THR A 98 7.17 8.65 0.62
CA THR A 98 8.03 9.19 1.68
C THR A 98 7.96 8.34 2.95
N LEU A 99 6.76 7.92 3.37
CA LEU A 99 6.59 7.07 4.54
C LEU A 99 7.14 5.65 4.32
N CYS A 100 7.02 5.10 3.11
CA CYS A 100 7.47 3.75 2.77
C CYS A 100 8.98 3.62 2.64
N ALA A 101 9.66 4.63 2.09
CA ALA A 101 11.13 4.68 2.03
C ALA A 101 11.78 4.49 3.41
N GLU A 102 11.03 4.87 4.45
CA GLU A 102 11.53 5.00 5.82
C GLU A 102 10.75 4.13 6.81
N ILE A 103 9.96 3.16 6.30
CA ILE A 103 9.01 2.36 7.08
C ILE A 103 9.64 1.59 8.24
N GLY A 104 10.93 1.26 8.10
CA GLY A 104 11.74 0.59 9.11
C GLY A 104 12.08 1.47 10.33
N ASP A 105 12.03 2.79 10.20
CA ASP A 105 12.44 3.74 11.23
C ASP A 105 11.32 4.72 11.69
N LEU A 106 10.10 4.55 11.15
CA LEU A 106 8.89 5.29 11.58
C LEU A 106 8.59 5.09 13.08
N VAL A 107 8.79 3.87 13.59
CA VAL A 107 8.55 3.54 15.01
C VAL A 107 9.90 3.45 15.73
N PRO A 108 10.06 4.07 16.92
CA PRO A 108 11.31 3.94 17.68
C PRO A 108 11.71 2.48 17.93
N LYS A 109 13.00 2.15 17.73
CA LYS A 109 13.52 0.77 17.81
C LYS A 109 13.14 0.02 19.10
N TRP A 110 13.13 0.70 20.24
CA TRP A 110 12.71 0.10 21.52
C TRP A 110 11.23 -0.34 21.52
N MET A 111 10.36 0.35 20.77
CA MET A 111 8.96 0.00 20.61
C MET A 111 8.77 -1.11 19.57
N GLN A 112 9.65 -1.18 18.56
CA GLN A 112 9.70 -2.33 17.65
C GLN A 112 10.05 -3.63 18.40
N SER A 113 10.92 -3.57 19.41
CA SER A 113 11.21 -4.73 20.28
C SER A 113 9.99 -5.19 21.10
N LEU A 114 8.98 -4.32 21.27
CA LEU A 114 7.71 -4.64 21.93
C LEU A 114 6.61 -5.03 20.93
N ARG A 115 6.90 -5.13 19.62
CA ARG A 115 5.92 -5.42 18.56
C ARG A 115 5.05 -6.64 18.87
N ALA A 116 5.61 -7.67 19.52
CA ALA A 116 4.90 -8.89 19.89
C ALA A 116 3.78 -8.70 20.95
N THR A 117 3.77 -7.59 21.70
CA THR A 117 2.76 -7.31 22.73
C THR A 117 1.56 -6.54 22.21
N TYR A 118 1.68 -5.92 21.03
CA TYR A 118 0.68 -5.00 20.49
C TYR A 118 0.22 -5.34 19.07
N VAL A 119 1.06 -5.99 18.24
CA VAL A 119 0.60 -6.56 16.97
C VAL A 119 -0.12 -7.86 17.26
N SER A 120 -1.42 -7.90 17.00
CA SER A 120 -2.20 -9.13 17.05
C SER A 120 -1.54 -10.17 16.13
N ARG A 121 -1.08 -11.28 16.70
CA ARG A 121 -0.59 -12.41 15.91
C ARG A 121 -1.72 -12.87 14.98
N PRO A 122 -1.45 -13.11 13.69
CA PRO A 122 -2.46 -13.69 12.81
C PRO A 122 -3.00 -14.98 13.45
N PRO A 123 -4.33 -15.18 13.48
CA PRO A 123 -4.94 -16.38 14.02
C PRO A 123 -4.23 -17.63 13.46
N LYS A 124 -4.02 -18.67 14.29
CA LYS A 124 -3.38 -19.93 13.83
C LYS A 124 -4.09 -20.55 12.61
N LEU A 125 -5.35 -20.18 12.39
CA LEU A 125 -6.19 -20.56 11.25
C LEU A 125 -5.74 -19.94 9.90
N GLN A 126 -4.98 -18.83 9.93
CA GLN A 126 -4.40 -18.20 8.74
C GLN A 126 -3.00 -18.72 8.39
N ARG A 127 -2.48 -19.74 9.11
CA ARG A 127 -1.26 -20.43 8.70
C ARG A 127 -1.56 -21.33 7.50
N ASN A 128 -0.76 -21.16 6.44
CA ASN A 128 -0.83 -21.95 5.21
C ASN A 128 -0.68 -23.45 5.55
N SER A 129 -1.78 -24.18 5.42
CA SER A 129 -1.84 -25.64 5.34
C SER A 129 -2.77 -25.98 4.19
N GLU A 130 -2.57 -27.10 3.49
CA GLU A 130 -3.40 -27.49 2.33
C GLU A 130 -4.91 -27.39 2.61
N LYS A 131 -5.33 -27.69 3.84
CA LYS A 131 -6.73 -27.62 4.29
C LYS A 131 -7.24 -26.19 4.53
N ASN A 132 -6.37 -25.26 4.91
CA ASN A 132 -6.70 -23.85 5.14
C ASN A 132 -6.62 -23.01 3.86
N THR A 133 -5.74 -23.37 2.92
CA THR A 133 -5.53 -22.66 1.65
C THR A 133 -6.85 -22.53 0.90
N ARG A 134 -7.65 -23.59 0.79
CA ARG A 134 -8.97 -23.54 0.14
C ARG A 134 -9.96 -22.56 0.79
N LYS A 135 -9.96 -22.44 2.12
CA LYS A 135 -10.83 -21.50 2.85
C LYS A 135 -10.32 -20.06 2.80
N ASN A 136 -9.00 -19.85 2.77
CA ASN A 136 -8.40 -18.53 2.62
C ASN A 136 -8.56 -18.00 1.19
N ILE A 137 -8.53 -18.87 0.18
CA ILE A 137 -8.82 -18.56 -1.23
C ILE A 137 -10.30 -18.21 -1.42
N ALA A 138 -11.23 -18.78 -0.66
CA ALA A 138 -12.66 -18.46 -0.80
C ALA A 138 -13.03 -17.00 -0.40
N HIS A 139 -12.10 -16.23 0.17
CA HIS A 139 -12.24 -14.79 0.40
C HIS A 139 -11.75 -13.94 -0.79
N HIS A 140 -11.57 -14.53 -1.98
CA HIS A 140 -11.33 -13.75 -3.18
C HIS A 140 -12.55 -12.89 -3.48
N TYR A 141 -12.31 -11.59 -3.52
CA TYR A 141 -13.27 -10.64 -4.04
C TYR A 141 -13.67 -11.08 -5.44
N ASP A 142 -14.97 -11.11 -5.69
CA ASP A 142 -15.52 -11.20 -7.04
C ASP A 142 -15.34 -9.82 -7.71
N LEU A 143 -14.07 -9.42 -7.90
CA LEU A 143 -13.74 -8.24 -8.70
C LEU A 143 -14.04 -8.61 -10.15
N SER A 144 -14.98 -7.89 -10.77
CA SER A 144 -15.34 -8.14 -12.17
C SER A 144 -14.20 -7.82 -13.11
N ASN A 145 -14.12 -8.53 -14.24
CA ASN A 145 -13.20 -8.22 -15.32
C ASN A 145 -13.37 -6.78 -15.81
N ASP A 146 -14.58 -6.21 -15.72
CA ASP A 146 -14.84 -4.82 -16.10
C ASP A 146 -14.05 -3.82 -15.25
N LEU A 147 -13.88 -4.11 -13.96
CA LEU A 147 -13.07 -3.27 -13.08
C LEU A 147 -11.59 -3.34 -13.49
N PHE A 148 -11.05 -4.53 -13.74
CA PHE A 148 -9.67 -4.68 -14.18
C PHE A 148 -9.43 -4.04 -15.56
N ALA A 149 -10.33 -4.25 -16.51
CA ALA A 149 -10.27 -3.66 -17.84
C ALA A 149 -10.32 -2.12 -17.83
N ALA A 150 -10.82 -1.50 -16.75
CA ALA A 150 -10.83 -0.05 -16.61
C ALA A 150 -9.44 0.56 -16.36
N PHE A 151 -8.45 -0.21 -15.91
CA PHE A 151 -7.12 0.31 -15.58
C PHE A 151 -5.93 -0.55 -16.04
N LEU A 152 -6.16 -1.79 -16.48
CA LEU A 152 -5.13 -2.62 -17.11
C LEU A 152 -5.04 -2.35 -18.62
N ASP A 153 -3.94 -2.76 -19.22
CA ASP A 153 -3.79 -2.79 -20.67
C ASP A 153 -4.58 -3.97 -21.30
N PRO A 154 -4.73 -4.02 -22.63
CA PRO A 154 -5.49 -5.08 -23.31
C PRO A 154 -5.01 -6.51 -23.01
N THR A 155 -3.78 -6.72 -22.55
CA THR A 155 -3.28 -8.06 -22.13
C THR A 155 -3.88 -8.55 -20.81
N MET A 156 -4.56 -7.67 -20.05
CA MET A 156 -5.09 -7.95 -18.71
C MET A 156 -4.02 -8.40 -17.70
N SER A 157 -2.76 -7.99 -17.91
CA SER A 157 -1.63 -8.36 -17.05
C SER A 157 -1.70 -7.63 -15.71
N TYR A 158 -2.15 -8.32 -14.65
CA TYR A 158 -2.09 -7.78 -13.28
C TYR A 158 -0.77 -8.11 -12.57
N SER A 159 0.34 -7.65 -13.18
CA SER A 159 1.70 -7.80 -12.68
C SER A 159 2.56 -6.60 -13.07
N SER A 160 3.75 -6.45 -12.48
CA SER A 160 4.69 -5.38 -12.82
C SER A 160 5.12 -5.46 -14.28
N ALA A 161 5.14 -4.33 -14.99
CA ALA A 161 5.67 -4.23 -16.35
C ALA A 161 7.18 -3.89 -16.36
N LEU A 162 7.84 -4.07 -17.50
CA LEU A 162 9.25 -3.71 -17.71
C LEU A 162 9.36 -2.54 -18.70
N PHE A 163 9.56 -1.33 -18.16
CA PHE A 163 9.74 -0.11 -18.94
C PHE A 163 11.21 0.11 -19.33
N ASP A 164 11.45 0.75 -20.48
CA ASP A 164 12.77 1.24 -20.83
C ASP A 164 13.17 2.40 -19.89
N THR A 165 14.41 2.40 -19.42
CA THR A 165 15.02 3.47 -18.63
C THR A 165 16.16 4.11 -19.42
N ASP A 166 16.39 5.41 -19.24
CA ASP A 166 17.44 6.15 -19.98
C ASP A 166 18.87 5.73 -19.56
N SER A 167 19.01 4.90 -18.52
CA SER A 167 20.30 4.37 -18.05
C SER A 167 20.25 2.86 -17.78
N VAL A 168 21.00 2.08 -18.57
CA VAL A 168 21.44 0.72 -18.21
C VAL A 168 22.84 0.85 -17.63
N SER A 169 22.97 0.97 -16.31
CA SER A 169 24.27 0.80 -15.64
C SER A 169 24.47 -0.67 -15.33
N THR A 170 25.16 -1.39 -16.22
CA THR A 170 25.76 -2.69 -15.88
C THR A 170 26.98 -2.45 -14.98
N ALA A 171 26.77 -2.35 -13.67
CA ALA A 171 27.83 -2.49 -12.69
C ALA A 171 27.58 -3.75 -11.86
N ALA A 172 28.57 -4.64 -11.87
CA ALA A 172 28.57 -5.86 -11.07
C ALA A 172 28.41 -5.54 -9.58
N ASP A 173 27.78 -6.46 -8.87
CA ASP A 173 27.53 -6.50 -7.42
C ASP A 173 26.33 -5.67 -6.92
N VAL A 174 25.17 -6.33 -6.99
CA VAL A 174 23.83 -5.96 -6.47
C VAL A 174 23.20 -4.76 -7.19
N PRO A 175 22.26 -5.00 -8.14
CA PRO A 175 21.56 -3.91 -8.80
C PRO A 175 20.60 -3.25 -7.81
N VAL A 176 20.98 -2.06 -7.34
CA VAL A 176 19.99 -1.06 -6.93
C VAL A 176 19.37 -0.58 -8.22
N VAL A 177 18.19 -1.12 -8.56
CA VAL A 177 17.36 -0.56 -9.63
C VAL A 177 16.91 0.81 -9.15
N THR A 178 17.59 1.85 -9.59
CA THR A 178 17.03 3.20 -9.56
C THR A 178 15.91 3.21 -10.58
N PHE A 179 14.67 3.15 -10.10
CA PHE A 179 13.50 3.34 -10.94
C PHE A 179 13.47 4.81 -11.37
N GLU A 180 14.12 5.13 -12.48
CA GLU A 180 13.81 6.37 -13.19
C GLU A 180 12.35 6.29 -13.64
N ALA A 181 11.64 7.42 -13.57
CA ALA A 181 10.24 7.47 -14.00
C ALA A 181 10.16 6.96 -15.45
N PRO A 182 9.22 6.05 -15.78
CA PRO A 182 9.08 5.55 -17.15
C PRO A 182 8.92 6.72 -18.11
N VAL A 183 9.51 6.60 -19.31
CA VAL A 183 9.37 7.62 -20.36
C VAL A 183 7.87 7.94 -20.53
N PRO A 184 7.44 9.19 -20.28
CA PRO A 184 6.03 9.55 -20.35
C PRO A 184 5.46 9.20 -21.74
N GLY A 185 4.45 8.33 -21.76
CA GLY A 185 3.80 7.89 -23.00
C GLY A 185 4.29 6.56 -23.59
N SER A 186 5.25 5.86 -22.95
CA SER A 186 5.54 4.47 -23.32
C SER A 186 4.30 3.58 -23.08
N PRO A 187 3.84 2.80 -24.08
CA PRO A 187 2.63 1.99 -23.92
C PRO A 187 2.82 0.90 -22.86
N LEU A 188 1.87 0.82 -21.91
CA LEU A 188 1.86 -0.20 -20.86
C LEU A 188 1.88 -1.62 -21.46
N GLU A 189 1.13 -1.83 -22.54
CA GLU A 189 1.07 -3.08 -23.29
C GLU A 189 2.47 -3.54 -23.78
N GLU A 190 3.25 -2.63 -24.36
CA GLU A 190 4.62 -2.94 -24.80
C GLU A 190 5.53 -3.28 -23.61
N ALA A 191 5.39 -2.57 -22.49
CA ALA A 191 6.16 -2.85 -21.28
C ALA A 191 5.80 -4.21 -20.66
N GLN A 192 4.55 -4.64 -20.77
CA GLN A 192 4.14 -6.00 -20.39
C GLN A 192 4.74 -7.06 -21.32
N GLY A 193 4.77 -6.78 -22.63
CA GLY A 193 5.45 -7.63 -23.62
C GLY A 193 6.94 -7.80 -23.32
N ARG A 194 7.67 -6.68 -23.11
CA ARG A 194 9.11 -6.69 -22.77
C ARG A 194 9.41 -7.52 -21.52
N LYS A 195 8.56 -7.43 -20.50
CA LYS A 195 8.68 -8.25 -19.28
C LYS A 195 8.62 -9.74 -19.63
N ILE A 196 7.64 -10.16 -20.43
CA ILE A 196 7.49 -11.58 -20.81
C ILE A 196 8.71 -12.06 -21.59
N GLU A 197 9.13 -11.32 -22.63
CA GLU A 197 10.33 -11.65 -23.40
C GLU A 197 11.57 -11.76 -22.52
N SER A 198 11.78 -10.80 -21.60
CA SER A 198 12.90 -10.83 -20.66
C SER A 198 12.89 -12.06 -19.73
N ILE A 199 11.72 -12.51 -19.28
CA ILE A 199 11.58 -13.72 -18.47
C ILE A 199 11.88 -14.97 -19.29
N LEU A 200 11.40 -15.03 -20.54
CA LEU A 200 11.65 -16.15 -21.46
C LEU A 200 13.13 -16.27 -21.82
N ASP A 201 13.79 -15.15 -22.10
CA ASP A 201 15.23 -15.07 -22.36
C ASP A 201 16.03 -15.52 -21.14
N ALA A 202 15.70 -15.01 -19.95
CA ALA A 202 16.36 -15.40 -18.71
C ALA A 202 16.18 -16.90 -18.39
N ALA A 203 15.06 -17.49 -18.79
CA ALA A 203 14.78 -18.91 -18.66
C ALA A 203 15.39 -19.78 -19.78
N GLY A 204 16.03 -19.17 -20.79
CA GLY A 204 16.62 -19.88 -21.93
C GLY A 204 15.58 -20.60 -22.80
N VAL A 205 14.37 -20.04 -22.90
CA VAL A 205 13.31 -20.62 -23.72
C VAL A 205 13.66 -20.47 -25.19
N THR A 206 13.64 -21.59 -25.92
CA THR A 206 13.92 -21.63 -27.35
C THR A 206 12.85 -22.45 -28.07
N ALA A 207 12.88 -22.46 -29.41
CA ALA A 207 12.00 -23.31 -30.19
C ALA A 207 12.15 -24.78 -29.77
N GLY A 208 11.05 -25.41 -29.36
CA GLY A 208 11.02 -26.79 -28.86
C GLY A 208 11.02 -26.92 -27.33
N SER A 209 11.19 -25.83 -26.59
CA SER A 209 11.02 -25.82 -25.13
C SER A 209 9.59 -26.18 -24.73
N ARG A 210 9.45 -26.88 -23.59
CA ARG A 210 8.17 -27.11 -22.90
C ARG A 210 8.16 -26.28 -21.62
N VAL A 211 7.25 -25.31 -21.55
CA VAL A 211 7.18 -24.34 -20.44
C VAL A 211 6.03 -24.69 -19.50
N LEU A 212 6.26 -24.53 -18.20
CA LEU A 212 5.23 -24.59 -17.17
C LEU A 212 5.12 -23.22 -16.51
N GLU A 213 3.93 -22.63 -16.56
CA GLU A 213 3.58 -21.41 -15.85
C GLU A 213 2.68 -21.75 -14.65
N ILE A 214 3.02 -21.22 -13.47
CA ILE A 214 2.27 -21.47 -12.24
C ILE A 214 1.54 -20.18 -11.84
N GLY A 215 0.21 -20.20 -11.91
CA GLY A 215 -0.65 -19.05 -11.58
C GLY A 215 -1.13 -18.27 -12.81
N THR A 216 -1.75 -18.98 -13.77
CA THR A 216 -2.39 -18.42 -14.97
C THR A 216 -3.78 -17.86 -14.70
#